data_AF-V4Y3X8-F1
#
_entry.id   AF-V4Y3X8-F1
#
_cell.length_a   1.000
_cell.length_b   1.000
_cell.length_c   1.000
_cell.angle_alpha   90.00
_cell.angle_beta   90.00
_cell.angle_gamma   90.00
#
_symmetry.space_group_name_H-M   'P 1'
#
loop_
_entity.id
_entity.type
_entity.pdbx_description
1 polymer ?
#
loop_
_entity_poly.entity_id
_entity_poly.type
_entity_poly.pdbx_seq_one_letter_code
_entity_poly.pdbx_strand_id
1 'polypeptide(L)'
;MSGNRQGQGPEKQPVLSAVLSFILVGAGQVYNGQVIRGVAWFGTTVLSGFLIGVIAVLTLGIGAILLPLLFVFPLAAAVDAYLQAQKINAGEVVP
;
A
#
# COMPACT_ATOMS: atom_id res chain seq x y z
N MET A 1 4.08 36.70 -8.69
CA MET A 1 2.85 35.94 -8.34
C MET A 1 3.24 34.86 -7.34
N SER A 2 3.19 35.17 -6.05
CA SER A 2 3.51 34.22 -4.97
C SER A 2 2.24 33.44 -4.63
N GLY A 3 2.06 32.28 -5.27
CA GLY A 3 0.95 31.37 -5.01
C GLY A 3 0.94 30.93 -3.55
N ASN A 4 -0.22 31.12 -2.93
CA ASN A 4 -0.54 30.86 -1.54
C ASN A 4 -0.23 29.40 -1.14
N ARG A 5 0.90 29.13 -0.45
CA ARG A 5 1.25 27.82 0.15
C ARG A 5 0.53 27.56 1.48
N GLN A 6 -0.68 28.08 1.64
CA GLN A 6 -1.45 27.91 2.88
C GLN A 6 -2.30 26.64 2.75
N GLY A 7 -1.73 25.51 3.17
CA GLY A 7 -2.44 24.23 3.26
C GLY A 7 -1.57 22.97 3.15
N GLN A 8 -0.28 23.09 2.81
CA GLN A 8 0.59 21.92 2.62
C GLN A 8 1.14 21.47 3.98
N GLY A 9 0.65 20.32 4.47
CA GLY A 9 1.30 19.60 5.57
C GLY A 9 2.76 19.27 5.24
N PRO A 10 3.55 18.77 6.21
CA PRO A 10 4.96 18.46 5.98
C PRO A 10 5.15 17.53 4.78
N GLU A 11 6.16 17.84 3.95
CA GLU A 11 6.52 17.02 2.79
C GLU A 11 6.72 15.55 3.19
N LYS A 12 6.18 14.65 2.38
CA LYS A 12 6.28 13.20 2.57
C LYS A 12 7.53 12.68 1.87
N GLN A 13 8.20 11.70 2.48
CA GLN A 13 9.36 11.03 1.88
C GLN A 13 8.90 9.82 1.03
N PRO A 14 8.88 9.89 -0.31
CA PRO A 14 8.25 8.86 -1.14
C PRO A 14 8.91 7.49 -1.01
N VAL A 15 10.25 7.46 -0.93
CA VAL A 15 11.03 6.23 -0.76
C VAL A 15 10.72 5.59 0.60
N LEU A 16 10.61 6.39 1.66
CA LEU A 16 10.23 5.88 2.98
C LEU A 16 8.82 5.29 2.94
N SER A 17 7.85 5.97 2.33
CA SER A 17 6.49 5.44 2.15
C SER A 17 6.50 4.10 1.40
N ALA A 18 7.29 3.99 0.33
CA ALA A 18 7.43 2.76 -0.44
C ALA A 18 7.99 1.60 0.42
N VAL A 19 9.08 1.84 1.13
CA VAL A 19 9.73 0.84 2.00
C VAL A 19 8.80 0.40 3.12
N LEU A 20 8.07 1.32 3.73
CA LEU A 20 7.08 1.00 4.76
C LEU A 20 6.00 0.07 4.21
N SER A 21 5.43 0.37 3.03
CA SER A 21 4.41 -0.47 2.40
C SER A 21 4.94 -1.80 1.87
N PHE A 22 6.23 -1.87 1.53
CA PHE A 22 6.87 -3.12 1.14
C PHE A 22 7.05 -4.07 2.33
N ILE A 23 7.47 -3.54 3.49
CA ILE A 23 7.64 -4.33 4.73
C ILE A 23 6.29 -4.73 5.30
N LEU A 24 5.35 -3.79 5.35
CA LEU A 24 4.00 -4.01 5.85
C LEU A 24 3.00 -3.36 4.89
N VAL A 25 2.27 -4.20 4.15
CA VAL A 25 1.32 -3.74 3.14
C VAL A 25 0.32 -2.75 3.73
N GLY A 26 0.25 -1.55 3.14
CA GLY A 26 -0.61 -0.46 3.59
C GLY A 26 0.04 0.55 4.54
N ALA A 27 1.21 0.27 5.11
CA ALA A 27 1.83 1.15 6.12
C ALA A 27 2.32 2.49 5.55
N GLY A 28 2.86 2.51 4.34
CA GLY A 28 3.25 3.75 3.65
C GLY A 28 2.06 4.66 3.31
N GLN A 29 0.90 4.07 2.98
CA GLN A 29 -0.34 4.84 2.80
C GLN A 29 -0.79 5.49 4.12
N VAL A 30 -0.68 4.77 5.24
CA VAL A 30 -0.98 5.32 6.58
C VAL A 30 0.00 6.45 6.93
N TYR A 31 1.30 6.29 6.65
CA TYR A 31 2.31 7.35 6.82
C TYR A 31 2.00 8.61 5.98
N ASN A 32 1.46 8.40 4.78
CA ASN A 32 1.02 9.47 3.90
C ASN A 32 -0.26 10.19 4.39
N GLY A 33 -0.94 9.68 5.42
CA GLY A 33 -2.23 10.19 5.92
C GLY A 33 -3.46 9.45 5.39
N GLN A 34 -3.27 8.59 4.39
CA GLN A 34 -4.34 7.88 3.69
C GLN A 34 -4.73 6.58 4.38
N VAL A 35 -5.31 6.68 5.57
CA VAL A 35 -5.65 5.53 6.42
C VAL A 35 -6.59 4.55 5.72
N ILE A 36 -7.67 5.03 5.10
CA ILE A 36 -8.65 4.17 4.41
C ILE A 36 -7.97 3.34 3.32
N ARG A 37 -7.05 3.96 2.57
CA ARG A 37 -6.32 3.30 1.49
C ARG A 37 -5.32 2.29 2.02
N GLY A 38 -4.63 2.61 3.11
CA GLY A 38 -3.75 1.68 3.81
C GLY A 38 -4.50 0.45 4.33
N VAL A 39 -5.65 0.65 4.97
CA VAL A 39 -6.54 -0.43 5.43
C VAL A 39 -7.05 -1.27 4.25
N ALA A 40 -7.41 -0.66 3.12
CA ALA A 40 -7.84 -1.38 1.93
C ALA A 40 -6.73 -2.30 1.38
N TRP A 41 -5.48 -1.80 1.29
CA TRP A 41 -4.33 -2.59 0.89
C TRP A 41 -4.05 -3.75 1.84
N PHE A 42 -4.02 -3.46 3.14
CA PHE A 42 -3.79 -4.47 4.18
C PHE A 42 -4.89 -5.55 4.16
N GLY A 43 -6.15 -5.13 4.18
CA GLY A 43 -7.31 -6.03 4.16
C GLY A 43 -7.35 -6.90 2.91
N THR A 44 -7.06 -6.33 1.73
CA THR A 44 -7.00 -7.09 0.47
C THR A 44 -5.91 -8.17 0.51
N THR A 45 -4.74 -7.84 1.07
CA THR A 45 -3.62 -8.79 1.18
C THR A 45 -3.95 -9.91 2.15
N VAL A 46 -4.49 -9.59 3.32
CA VAL A 46 -4.91 -10.57 4.33
C VAL A 46 -6.02 -11.48 3.79
N LEU A 47 -7.04 -10.91 3.16
CA LEU A 47 -8.14 -11.67 2.58
C LEU A 47 -7.65 -12.59 1.46
N SER A 48 -6.78 -12.11 0.58
CA SER A 48 -6.21 -12.93 -0.50
C SER A 48 -5.37 -14.08 0.07
N GLY A 49 -4.56 -13.82 1.09
CA GLY A 49 -3.77 -14.86 1.77
C GLY A 49 -4.65 -15.91 2.45
N PHE A 50 -5.73 -15.47 3.12
CA PHE A 50 -6.71 -16.36 3.71
C PHE A 50 -7.39 -17.25 2.66
N LEU A 51 -7.85 -16.68 1.56
CA LEU A 51 -8.49 -17.44 0.47
C LEU A 51 -7.53 -18.45 -0.17
N ILE A 52 -6.29 -18.07 -0.43
CA ILE A 52 -5.27 -19.00 -0.94
C ILE A 52 -5.01 -20.12 0.06
N GLY A 53 -4.95 -19.82 1.36
CA GLY A 53 -4.82 -20.82 2.42
C GLY A 53 -5.98 -21.82 2.44
N VAL A 54 -7.22 -21.33 2.34
CA VAL A 54 -8.41 -22.18 2.24
C VAL A 54 -8.34 -23.08 1.00
N ILE A 55 -8.01 -22.52 -0.17
CA ILE A 55 -7.86 -23.30 -1.40
C ILE A 55 -6.77 -24.36 -1.25
N ALA A 56 -5.63 -24.02 -0.66
CA ALA A 56 -4.55 -24.97 -0.42
C ALA A 56 -5.01 -26.14 0.46
N VAL A 57 -5.74 -25.88 1.55
CA VAL A 57 -6.28 -26.95 2.43
C VAL A 57 -7.29 -27.83 1.68
N LEU A 58 -8.25 -27.22 0.98
CA LEU A 58 -9.31 -27.96 0.26
C LEU A 58 -8.76 -28.83 -0.88
N THR A 59 -7.61 -28.45 -1.44
CA THR A 59 -6.96 -29.17 -2.55
C THR A 59 -5.81 -30.06 -2.10
N LEU A 60 -5.72 -30.39 -0.81
CA LEU A 60 -4.66 -31.22 -0.22
C LEU A 60 -3.24 -30.70 -0.52
N GLY A 61 -3.09 -29.38 -0.57
CA GLY A 61 -1.83 -28.67 -0.75
C GLY A 61 -1.55 -28.18 -2.17
N ILE A 62 -2.27 -28.63 -3.19
CA ILE A 62 -2.03 -28.21 -4.60
C ILE A 62 -2.22 -26.70 -4.77
N GLY A 63 -3.21 -26.12 -4.11
CA GLY A 63 -3.50 -24.68 -4.13
C GLY A 63 -2.37 -23.79 -3.58
N ALA A 64 -1.39 -24.35 -2.88
CA ALA A 64 -0.21 -23.62 -2.42
C ALA A 64 0.62 -23.03 -3.57
N ILE A 65 0.45 -23.53 -4.81
CA ILE A 65 1.06 -22.94 -6.01
C ILE A 65 0.67 -21.48 -6.24
N LEU A 66 -0.42 -21.00 -5.61
CA LEU A 66 -0.87 -19.61 -5.68
C LEU A 66 -0.13 -18.69 -4.69
N LEU A 67 0.59 -19.23 -3.70
CA LEU A 67 1.30 -18.43 -2.69
C LEU A 67 2.27 -17.38 -3.30
N PRO A 68 3.01 -17.65 -4.39
CA PRO A 68 3.84 -16.63 -5.03
C PRO A 68 3.07 -15.37 -5.47
N LEU A 69 1.77 -15.47 -5.75
CA LEU A 69 0.95 -14.30 -6.09
C LEU A 69 0.84 -13.30 -4.94
N LEU A 70 1.01 -13.74 -3.69
CA LEU A 70 0.96 -12.85 -2.54
C LEU A 70 2.11 -11.83 -2.51
N PHE A 71 3.25 -12.11 -3.16
CA PHE A 71 4.38 -11.18 -3.25
C PHE A 71 4.09 -9.99 -4.19
N VAL A 72 3.05 -10.07 -5.01
CA VAL A 72 2.64 -8.96 -5.87
C VAL A 72 2.04 -7.81 -5.05
N PHE A 73 1.32 -8.11 -3.97
CA PHE A 73 0.68 -7.11 -3.13
C PHE A 73 1.66 -6.12 -2.46
N PRO A 74 2.76 -6.53 -1.79
CA PRO A 74 3.71 -5.59 -1.20
C PRO A 74 4.41 -4.73 -2.26
N LEU A 75 4.70 -5.27 -3.44
CA LEU A 75 5.25 -4.49 -4.54
C LEU A 75 4.26 -3.43 -5.04
N ALA A 76 3.01 -3.84 -5.30
CA ALA A 76 1.97 -2.93 -5.77
C ALA A 76 1.65 -1.85 -4.72
N ALA A 77 1.57 -2.22 -3.44
CA ALA A 77 1.33 -1.28 -2.34
C ALA A 77 2.51 -0.31 -2.13
N ALA A 78 3.75 -0.75 -2.34
CA ALA A 78 4.93 0.11 -2.29
C ALA A 78 4.93 1.15 -3.42
N VAL A 79 4.66 0.73 -4.66
CA VAL A 79 4.52 1.64 -5.81
C VAL A 79 3.39 2.64 -5.58
N ASP A 80 2.24 2.16 -5.09
CA ASP A 80 1.12 3.01 -4.77
C ASP A 80 1.46 4.07 -3.70
N ALA A 81 2.10 3.66 -2.60
CA ALA A 81 2.54 4.57 -1.53
C ALA A 81 3.56 5.61 -2.03
N TYR A 82 4.49 5.19 -2.90
CA TYR A 82 5.48 6.07 -3.53
C TYR A 82 4.82 7.14 -4.41
N LEU A 83 3.95 6.72 -5.33
CA LEU A 83 3.24 7.63 -6.23
C LEU A 83 2.36 8.59 -5.43
N GLN A 84 1.74 8.09 -4.37
CA GLN A 84 0.87 8.91 -3.57
C GLN A 84 1.61 9.98 -2.75
N ALA A 85 2.78 9.66 -2.22
CA ALA A 85 3.63 10.64 -1.55
C ALA A 85 4.05 11.76 -2.52
N GLN A 86 4.38 11.43 -3.77
CA GLN A 86 4.68 12.44 -4.79
C GLN A 86 3.48 13.33 -5.11
N LYS A 87 2.28 12.74 -5.26
CA LYS A 87 1.05 13.50 -5.50
C LYS A 87 0.70 14.44 -4.35
N ILE A 88 0.93 14.00 -3.11
CA ILE A 88 0.74 14.85 -1.91
C ILE A 88 1.73 16.01 -1.93
N ASN A 89 3.00 15.75 -2.21
CA ASN A 89 4.02 16.79 -2.30
C ASN A 89 3.76 17.78 -3.43
N ALA A 90 3.19 17.31 -4.55
CA ALA A 90 2.77 18.14 -5.68
C ALA A 90 1.47 18.93 -5.39
N GLY A 91 0.78 18.65 -4.28
CA GLY A 91 -0.51 19.26 -3.94
C GLY A 91 -1.68 18.75 -4.78
N GLU A 92 -1.49 17.64 -5.51
CA GLU A 92 -2.54 17.02 -6.34
C GLU A 92 -3.56 16.24 -5.50
N VAL A 93 -3.14 15.72 -4.35
CA VAL A 93 -3.99 14.92 -3.47
C VAL A 93 -3.79 15.34 -2.02
N VAL A 94 -4.90 15.48 -1.31
CA VAL A 94 -4.91 15.76 0.12
C VAL A 94 -4.69 14.44 0.90
N PRO A 95 -3.84 14.44 1.95
CA PRO A 95 -3.63 13.32 2.86
C PRO A 95 -4.91 12.74 3.45
#